data_AF-A0AAE0JZ53-F1
#
_entry.id   AF-A0AAE0JZ53-F1
#
_cell.length_a   1.000
_cell.length_b   1.000
_cell.length_c   1.000
_cell.angle_alpha   90.00
_cell.angle_beta   90.00
_cell.angle_gamma   90.00
#
_symmetry.space_group_name_H-M   'P 1'
#
loop_
_entity.id
_entity.type
_entity.pdbx_description
1 polymer ?
#
loop_
_entity_poly.entity_id
_entity_poly.type
_entity_poly.pdbx_seq_one_letter_code
_entity_poly.pdbx_strand_id
1 'polypeptide(L)'
;MAYDAHRHSFASIVTHSLTFLEAIRTIHASQDPVYGVSAFVPSLFTADTGWTPPLYFTALYCRVRRVRLAAIRLLRALPVREGTWDATVAAAVAGEVIRIEESSAYSEDVDLPVSVTAGAAVAIYSPLRSQVGNFRF
;
A
#
# COMPACT_ATOMS: atom_id res chain seq x y z
N MET A 1 -7.40 -16.47 10.34
CA MET A 1 -6.70 -15.24 10.76
C MET A 1 -7.72 -14.25 11.30
N ALA A 2 -7.34 -13.31 12.18
CA ALA A 2 -8.28 -12.54 13.02
C ALA A 2 -9.36 -11.72 12.26
N TYR A 3 -9.14 -11.38 10.99
CA TYR A 3 -10.00 -10.45 10.25
C TYR A 3 -10.87 -11.11 9.16
N ASP A 4 -10.87 -12.43 9.03
CA ASP A 4 -11.55 -13.14 7.93
C ASP A 4 -13.08 -12.93 7.96
N ALA A 5 -13.65 -12.75 9.16
CA ALA A 5 -15.08 -12.45 9.36
C ALA A 5 -15.50 -11.09 8.77
N HIS A 6 -14.55 -10.15 8.60
CA HIS A 6 -14.82 -8.77 8.18
C HIS A 6 -14.69 -8.56 6.67
N ARG A 7 -14.71 -9.62 5.86
CA ARG A 7 -14.60 -9.54 4.39
C ARG A 7 -15.59 -8.55 3.74
N HIS A 8 -16.81 -8.48 4.28
CA HIS A 8 -17.85 -7.57 3.79
C HIS A 8 -17.57 -6.12 4.18
N SER A 9 -17.09 -5.88 5.40
CA SER A 9 -16.67 -4.55 5.85
C SER A 9 -15.55 -4.00 4.97
N PHE A 10 -14.56 -4.84 4.63
CA PHE A 10 -13.50 -4.46 3.69
C PHE A 10 -14.01 -4.15 2.28
N ALA A 11 -14.94 -4.95 1.77
CA ALA A 11 -15.57 -4.65 0.48
C ALA A 11 -16.32 -3.32 0.51
N SER A 12 -17.06 -3.04 1.59
CA SER A 12 -17.73 -1.76 1.79
C SER A 12 -16.76 -0.58 1.78
N ILE A 13 -15.59 -0.68 2.41
CA ILE A 13 -14.57 0.38 2.35
C ILE A 13 -14.23 0.70 0.89
N VAL A 14 -13.92 -0.31 0.08
CA VAL A 14 -13.60 -0.13 -1.35
C VAL A 14 -14.77 0.52 -2.10
N THR A 15 -16.00 0.06 -1.87
CA THR A 15 -17.20 0.60 -2.54
C THR A 15 -17.41 2.07 -2.20
N HIS A 16 -17.34 2.46 -0.92
CA HIS A 16 -17.53 3.85 -0.52
C HIS A 16 -16.39 4.74 -1.03
N SER A 17 -15.15 4.25 -1.03
CA SER A 17 -14.02 4.97 -1.62
C SER A 17 -14.18 5.20 -3.12
N LEU A 18 -14.76 4.25 -3.88
CA LEU A 18 -15.09 4.48 -5.29
C LEU A 18 -16.09 5.62 -5.47
N THR A 19 -17.18 5.62 -4.68
CA THR A 19 -18.17 6.71 -4.75
C THR A 19 -17.55 8.07 -4.42
N PHE A 20 -16.63 8.11 -3.45
CA PHE A 20 -15.93 9.34 -3.09
C PHE A 20 -14.98 9.81 -4.20
N LEU A 21 -14.24 8.89 -4.85
CA LEU A 21 -13.37 9.21 -5.97
C LEU A 21 -14.15 9.75 -7.17
N GLU A 22 -15.32 9.19 -7.45
CA GLU A 22 -16.22 9.67 -8.50
C GLU A 22 -16.72 11.08 -8.19
N ALA A 23 -17.17 11.33 -6.96
CA ALA A 23 -17.59 12.65 -6.52
C ALA A 23 -16.47 13.69 -6.68
N ILE A 24 -15.25 13.36 -6.23
CA ILE A 24 -14.07 14.22 -6.42
C ILE A 24 -13.88 14.54 -7.91
N ARG A 25 -13.83 13.51 -8.76
CA ARG A 25 -13.65 13.69 -10.21
C ARG A 25 -14.74 14.56 -10.84
N THR A 26 -15.99 14.40 -10.41
CA THR A 26 -17.10 15.23 -10.91
C THR A 26 -16.93 16.69 -10.54
N ILE A 27 -16.51 16.99 -9.31
CA ILE A 27 -16.24 18.36 -8.84
C ILE A 27 -15.07 18.97 -9.61
N HIS A 28 -14.02 18.20 -9.88
CA HIS A 28 -12.91 18.68 -10.71
C HIS A 28 -13.31 18.94 -12.17
N ALA A 29 -14.21 18.12 -12.72
CA ALA A 29 -14.64 18.24 -14.11
C ALA A 29 -15.61 19.41 -14.31
N SER A 30 -16.40 19.78 -13.30
CA SER A 30 -17.16 21.04 -13.31
C SER A 30 -16.18 22.21 -13.24
N GLN A 31 -15.90 22.81 -14.39
CA GLN A 31 -15.08 24.02 -14.56
C GLN A 31 -15.77 25.27 -13.96
N ASP A 32 -16.28 25.18 -12.72
CA ASP A 32 -16.96 26.28 -12.07
C ASP A 32 -15.92 27.32 -11.64
N PRO A 33 -16.03 28.59 -12.09
CA PRO A 33 -15.04 29.63 -11.79
C PRO A 33 -14.99 30.01 -10.30
N VAL A 34 -15.98 29.63 -9.50
CA VAL A 34 -15.95 29.74 -8.03
C VAL A 34 -14.90 28.79 -7.41
N TYR A 35 -14.61 27.67 -8.08
CA TYR A 35 -13.55 26.71 -7.73
C TYR A 35 -12.34 26.80 -8.70
N GLY A 36 -12.28 27.87 -9.48
CA GLY A 36 -11.38 28.05 -10.62
C GLY A 36 -9.89 27.98 -10.25
N VAL A 37 -9.21 26.99 -10.84
CA VAL A 37 -7.77 26.95 -11.14
C VAL A 37 -6.79 26.92 -9.94
N SER A 38 -7.24 26.98 -8.69
CA SER A 38 -6.38 26.74 -7.51
C SER A 38 -6.96 25.78 -6.46
N ALA A 39 -8.23 25.40 -6.54
CA ALA A 39 -8.95 24.81 -5.39
C ALA A 39 -8.90 23.28 -5.28
N PHE A 40 -8.37 22.55 -6.27
CA PHE A 40 -8.22 21.11 -6.17
C PHE A 40 -7.13 20.63 -7.13
N VAL A 41 -5.87 20.99 -6.90
CA VAL A 41 -4.93 19.86 -6.76
C VAL A 41 -5.35 19.32 -5.41
N PRO A 42 -5.78 18.04 -5.26
CA PRO A 42 -6.13 17.54 -3.92
C PRO A 42 -4.94 17.92 -3.07
N SER A 43 -5.16 18.79 -2.08
CA SER A 43 -4.08 19.37 -1.30
C SER A 43 -3.12 18.23 -1.02
N LEU A 44 -1.89 18.33 -1.53
CA LEU A 44 -0.93 17.23 -1.46
C LEU A 44 -0.69 16.80 -0.02
N PHE A 45 -1.20 17.57 0.94
CA PHE A 45 -1.28 17.30 2.34
C PHE A 45 -2.66 17.68 2.89
N THR A 46 -3.42 16.71 3.42
CA THR A 46 -4.57 16.97 4.31
C THR A 46 -4.15 16.59 5.73
N ALA A 47 -4.40 17.47 6.72
CA ALA A 47 -4.04 17.19 8.12
C ALA A 47 -4.91 16.08 8.74
N ASP A 48 -6.13 15.93 8.23
CA ASP A 48 -7.04 14.86 8.62
C ASP A 48 -6.70 13.54 7.94
N THR A 49 -6.97 12.45 8.66
CA THR A 49 -6.91 11.10 8.10
C THR A 49 -8.11 10.90 7.17
N GLY A 50 -7.84 10.76 5.88
CA GLY A 50 -8.83 10.49 4.85
C GLY A 50 -8.98 8.99 4.61
N TRP A 51 -8.93 8.59 3.33
CA TRP A 51 -9.17 7.21 2.92
C TRP A 51 -7.90 6.35 2.85
N THR A 52 -6.71 6.92 3.03
CA THR A 52 -5.46 6.21 2.78
C THR A 52 -5.27 5.08 3.79
N PRO A 53 -5.44 5.30 5.11
CA PRO A 53 -5.28 4.20 6.08
C PRO A 53 -6.34 3.10 5.94
N PRO A 54 -7.65 3.40 5.79
CA PRO A 54 -8.66 2.37 5.53
C PRO A 54 -8.33 1.50 4.31
N LEU A 55 -7.89 2.10 3.19
CA LEU A 55 -7.52 1.35 1.98
C LEU A 55 -6.24 0.54 2.17
N TYR A 56 -5.24 1.08 2.86
CA TYR A 56 -4.00 0.37 3.17
C TYR A 56 -4.26 -0.87 4.04
N PHE A 57 -5.01 -0.71 5.14
CA PHE A 57 -5.37 -1.84 6.00
C PHE A 57 -6.26 -2.86 5.29
N THR A 58 -7.13 -2.40 4.38
CA THR A 58 -7.91 -3.29 3.50
C THR A 58 -7.00 -4.14 2.63
N ALA A 59 -5.96 -3.56 2.04
CA ALA A 59 -5.00 -4.29 1.20
C ALA A 59 -4.13 -5.28 2.00
N LEU A 60 -3.79 -4.96 3.26
CA LEU A 60 -2.98 -5.83 4.12
C LEU A 60 -3.77 -6.99 4.73
N TYR A 61 -4.95 -6.72 5.30
CA TYR A 61 -5.63 -7.69 6.16
C TYR A 61 -6.76 -8.46 5.49
N CYS A 62 -7.36 -7.94 4.41
CA CYS A 62 -8.39 -8.67 3.69
C CYS A 62 -7.75 -9.85 2.93
N ARG A 63 -8.33 -11.06 3.01
CA ARG A 63 -7.86 -12.24 2.26
C ARG A 63 -8.48 -12.38 0.87
N VAL A 64 -9.46 -11.55 0.53
CA VAL A 64 -10.09 -11.58 -0.80
C VAL A 64 -9.23 -10.79 -1.78
N ARG A 65 -8.42 -11.50 -2.58
CA ARG A 65 -7.48 -10.92 -3.56
C ARG A 65 -8.05 -9.76 -4.38
N ARG A 66 -9.28 -9.88 -4.89
CA ARG A 66 -9.93 -8.84 -5.69
C ARG A 66 -10.15 -7.53 -4.90
N VAL A 67 -10.55 -7.62 -3.64
CA VAL A 67 -10.77 -6.46 -2.75
C VAL A 67 -9.44 -5.77 -2.46
N ARG A 68 -8.39 -6.55 -2.19
CA ARG A 68 -7.03 -6.02 -1.93
C ARG A 68 -6.48 -5.24 -3.13
N LEU A 69 -6.58 -5.82 -4.32
CA LEU A 69 -6.12 -5.16 -5.55
C LEU A 69 -6.94 -3.91 -5.90
N ALA A 70 -8.25 -3.92 -5.60
CA ALA A 70 -9.08 -2.74 -5.77
C ALA A 70 -8.66 -1.60 -4.82
N ALA A 71 -8.35 -1.92 -3.57
CA ALA A 71 -7.84 -0.93 -2.61
C ALA A 71 -6.50 -0.31 -3.07
N ILE A 72 -5.56 -1.11 -3.58
CA ILE A 72 -4.30 -0.61 -4.14
C ILE A 72 -4.54 0.30 -5.35
N ARG A 73 -5.48 -0.04 -6.23
CA ARG A 73 -5.82 0.81 -7.39
C ARG A 73 -6.39 2.15 -6.95
N LEU A 74 -7.20 2.18 -5.91
CA LEU A 74 -7.74 3.41 -5.33
C LEU A 74 -6.62 4.29 -4.74
N LEU A 75 -5.70 3.71 -3.97
CA LEU A 75 -4.52 4.42 -3.45
C LEU A 75 -3.68 5.05 -4.57
N ARG A 76 -3.55 4.37 -5.72
CA ARG A 76 -2.84 4.91 -6.90
C ARG A 76 -3.65 5.94 -7.68
N ALA A 77 -4.97 5.90 -7.60
CA ALA A 77 -5.85 6.79 -8.36
C ALA A 77 -5.85 8.23 -7.84
N LEU A 78 -5.46 8.42 -6.57
CA LEU A 78 -5.26 9.74 -5.97
C LEU A 78 -4.01 9.71 -5.08
N PRO A 79 -2.84 10.13 -5.60
CA PRO A 79 -1.58 10.12 -4.84
C PRO A 79 -1.55 11.30 -3.86
N VAL A 80 -2.32 11.20 -2.78
CA VAL A 80 -2.41 12.20 -1.72
C VAL A 80 -1.54 11.84 -0.52
N ARG A 81 -1.16 12.86 0.25
CA ARG A 81 -0.60 12.68 1.60
C ARG A 81 -1.63 13.11 2.64
N GLU A 82 -1.85 12.26 3.63
CA GLU A 82 -2.80 12.46 4.74
C GLU A 82 -2.01 12.38 6.05
N GLY A 83 -1.59 13.53 6.59
CA GLY A 83 -0.66 13.58 7.71
C GLY A 83 0.64 12.81 7.40
N THR A 84 0.87 11.70 8.11
CA THR A 84 2.04 10.82 7.93
C THR A 84 1.85 9.78 6.82
N TRP A 85 0.65 9.63 6.27
CA TRP A 85 0.34 8.65 5.24
C TRP A 85 0.61 9.20 3.86
N ASP A 86 1.38 8.46 3.06
CA ASP A 86 1.56 8.73 1.63
C ASP A 86 0.91 7.59 0.84
N ALA A 87 -0.10 7.91 0.03
CA ALA A 87 -0.88 6.91 -0.70
C ALA A 87 -0.03 6.11 -1.70
N THR A 88 1.00 6.72 -2.27
CA THR A 88 1.90 6.07 -3.23
C THR A 88 2.78 5.06 -2.51
N VAL A 89 3.38 5.45 -1.38
CA VAL A 89 4.18 4.56 -0.54
C VAL A 89 3.31 3.41 0.00
N ALA A 90 2.11 3.73 0.49
CA ALA A 90 1.15 2.74 0.98
C ALA A 90 0.78 1.71 -0.11
N ALA A 91 0.51 2.16 -1.34
CA ALA A 91 0.21 1.28 -2.47
C ALA A 91 1.40 0.39 -2.87
N ALA A 92 2.63 0.91 -2.78
CA ALA A 92 3.84 0.15 -3.09
C ALA A 92 4.07 -0.95 -2.05
N VAL A 93 4.05 -0.60 -0.76
CA VAL A 93 4.22 -1.56 0.35
C VAL A 93 3.13 -2.63 0.32
N ALA A 94 1.87 -2.22 0.21
CA ALA A 94 0.77 -3.18 0.16
C ALA A 94 0.88 -4.12 -1.05
N GLY A 95 1.28 -3.60 -2.22
CA GLY A 95 1.51 -4.42 -3.41
C GLY A 95 2.60 -5.47 -3.20
N GLU A 96 3.68 -5.10 -2.52
CA GLU A 96 4.76 -6.02 -2.20
C GLU A 96 4.33 -7.09 -1.19
N VAL A 97 3.51 -6.74 -0.19
CA VAL A 97 2.92 -7.72 0.74
C VAL A 97 2.06 -8.74 -0.01
N ILE A 98 1.18 -8.29 -0.91
CA ILE A 98 0.39 -9.21 -1.75
C ILE A 98 1.33 -10.13 -2.53
N ARG A 99 2.35 -9.57 -3.17
CA ARG A 99 3.31 -10.32 -3.98
C ARG A 99 4.02 -11.38 -3.15
N ILE A 100 4.52 -11.03 -1.96
CA ILE A 100 5.20 -11.96 -1.05
C ILE A 100 4.27 -13.10 -0.65
N GLU A 101 3.07 -12.78 -0.14
CA GLU A 101 2.09 -13.78 0.28
C GLU A 101 1.61 -14.70 -0.86
N GLU A 102 1.50 -14.18 -2.09
CA GLU A 102 1.14 -14.97 -3.27
C GLU A 102 2.34 -15.75 -3.84
N SER A 103 3.57 -15.29 -3.60
CA SER A 103 4.81 -15.93 -4.06
C SER A 103 5.37 -16.96 -3.08
N SER A 104 4.88 -17.00 -1.84
CA SER A 104 5.36 -17.92 -0.81
C SER A 104 4.74 -19.32 -0.96
N ALA A 105 5.34 -20.10 -1.84
CA ALA A 105 5.52 -21.54 -1.67
C ALA A 105 6.80 -21.86 -0.86
N TYR A 106 7.32 -20.89 -0.10
CA TYR A 106 8.57 -21.03 0.64
C TYR A 106 8.31 -21.22 2.13
N SER A 107 8.88 -22.33 2.60
CA SER A 107 8.79 -22.96 3.91
C SER A 107 9.05 -22.03 5.09
N GLU A 108 8.34 -22.34 6.16
CA GLU A 108 8.55 -21.87 7.52
C GLU A 108 10.03 -21.95 7.90
N ASP A 109 10.64 -20.79 8.14
CA ASP A 109 11.62 -20.50 9.20
C ASP A 109 12.18 -19.09 8.95
N VAL A 110 11.72 -18.11 9.74
CA VAL A 110 12.24 -16.73 9.69
C VAL A 110 12.85 -16.39 11.04
N ASP A 111 14.16 -16.55 11.17
CA ASP A 111 14.96 -15.95 12.23
C ASP A 111 15.19 -14.46 11.90
N LEU A 112 14.57 -13.56 12.68
CA LEU A 112 14.72 -12.10 12.50
C LEU A 112 15.85 -11.55 13.38
N PRO A 113 16.90 -10.92 12.82
CA PRO A 113 17.80 -10.08 13.59
C PRO A 113 17.20 -8.66 13.70
N VAL A 114 16.73 -8.30 14.90
CA VAL A 114 16.34 -6.92 15.23
C VAL A 114 17.60 -6.06 15.35
N SER A 115 17.82 -5.18 14.37
CA SER A 115 18.33 -3.83 14.62
C SER A 115 18.09 -2.94 13.40
N VAL A 116 17.00 -2.17 13.42
CA VAL A 116 16.81 -1.07 12.48
C VAL A 116 17.30 0.19 13.19
N THR A 117 18.58 0.51 13.04
CA THR A 117 19.09 1.86 13.30
C THR A 117 19.25 2.58 11.96
N ALA A 118 18.79 3.82 11.95
CA ALA A 118 18.67 4.70 10.80
C ALA A 118 19.87 4.67 9.83
N GLY A 119 19.55 4.62 8.54
CA GLY A 119 20.38 5.17 7.48
C GLY A 119 21.52 4.29 6.97
N ALA A 120 21.22 3.36 6.06
CA ALA A 120 22.09 3.03 4.94
C ALA A 120 21.34 2.12 3.97
N ALA A 121 21.53 2.32 2.67
CA ALA A 121 21.05 1.45 1.61
C ALA A 121 21.51 0.00 1.86
N VAL A 122 20.55 -0.88 2.05
CA VAL A 122 20.78 -2.28 2.36
C VAL A 122 20.85 -3.06 1.05
N ALA A 123 22.07 -3.09 0.50
CA ALA A 123 22.50 -4.02 -0.53
C ALA A 123 22.60 -5.44 0.07
N ILE A 124 21.49 -6.15 0.18
CA ILE A 124 21.48 -7.59 0.53
C ILE A 124 20.37 -8.31 -0.23
N TYR A 125 20.53 -8.36 -1.54
CA TYR A 125 20.08 -9.51 -2.30
C TYR A 125 21.16 -9.88 -3.32
N SER A 126 22.20 -10.56 -2.84
CA SER A 126 23.04 -11.39 -3.70
C SER A 126 23.38 -12.67 -2.95
N PRO A 127 22.88 -13.84 -3.39
CA PRO A 127 23.32 -15.11 -2.82
C PRO A 127 24.65 -15.49 -3.47
N LEU A 128 25.76 -15.24 -2.78
CA LEU A 128 27.05 -15.82 -3.16
C LEU A 128 27.07 -17.31 -2.83
N ARG A 129 27.02 -18.08 -3.92
CA ARG A 129 27.14 -19.54 -4.02
C ARG A 129 28.36 -20.05 -3.26
N SER A 130 28.15 -21.07 -2.42
CA SER A 130 29.19 -21.83 -1.74
C SER A 130 30.18 -22.46 -2.74
N GLN A 131 31.46 -22.15 -2.63
CA GLN A 131 32.52 -23.10 -2.95
C GLN A 131 33.24 -23.49 -1.65
N VAL A 132 32.97 -24.71 -1.20
CA VAL A 132 33.80 -25.44 -0.23
C VAL A 132 34.80 -26.25 -1.06
N GLY A 133 36.09 -26.17 -0.77
CA GLY A 133 37.06 -27.10 -1.36
C GLY A 133 38.54 -26.84 -1.15
N ASN A 134 39.00 -26.94 0.10
CA ASN A 134 40.31 -27.43 0.54
C ASN A 134 41.63 -26.93 -0.09
N PHE A 135 42.37 -26.20 0.75
CA PHE A 135 43.84 -26.16 0.75
C PHE A 135 44.44 -27.54 1.08
N ARG A 136 45.51 -27.90 0.36
CA ARG A 136 46.66 -28.66 0.89
C ARG A 136 47.94 -28.00 0.35
N PHE A 137 48.96 -28.02 1.22
CA PHE A 137 50.26 -27.34 1.12
C PHE A 137 51.00 -27.52 -0.20
#